data_AF-X6CCQ5-F1
#
_entry.id   AF-X6CCQ5-F1
#
_cell.length_a   1.000
_cell.length_b   1.000
_cell.length_c   1.000
_cell.angle_alpha   90.00
_cell.angle_beta   90.00
_cell.angle_gamma   90.00
#
_symmetry.space_group_name_H-M   'P 1'
#
loop_
_entity.id
_entity.type
_entity.pdbx_description
1 polymer ?
#
loop_
_entity_poly.entity_id
_entity_poly.type
_entity_poly.pdbx_seq_one_letter_code
_entity_poly.pdbx_strand_id
1 'polypeptide(L)'
;MLFRRRKPDGLLERVRTYLWPRRSFSRSLQYFSKRILRLKATPHAVAAGVAAGVFASFFPVGFHFAIAAIVCWLIAGNLVAAALGAVFFGNPLTFPLLWGASWETGKLILHERLPKHGPPAQLGDMMHTLSFAKLWHPVLEPMLIGAVPLGLVFGLLFYGITRWGMNAFREQRRKRLAERARRHGQSSHPTGSIGSAAR
;
A
#
# COMPACT_ATOMS: atom_id res chain seq x y z
N MET A 1 2.17 -21.03 17.54
CA MET A 1 3.56 -21.02 17.02
C MET A 1 4.29 -22.21 17.63
N LEU A 2 4.80 -23.12 16.79
CA LEU A 2 5.24 -24.48 17.16
C LEU A 2 6.59 -24.55 17.92
N PHE A 3 7.20 -23.40 18.25
CA PHE A 3 8.48 -23.35 18.98
C PHE A 3 8.36 -22.39 20.17
N ARG A 4 8.41 -22.96 21.38
CA ARG A 4 8.44 -22.23 22.64
C ARG A 4 9.80 -21.55 22.77
N ARG A 5 9.84 -20.21 22.74
CA ARG A 5 11.09 -19.44 22.91
C ARG A 5 11.61 -19.59 24.33
N ARG A 6 12.94 -19.75 24.46
CA ARG A 6 13.66 -20.00 25.72
C ARG A 6 13.72 -18.79 26.67
N LYS A 7 13.44 -17.58 26.17
CA LYS A 7 13.20 -16.37 26.97
C LYS A 7 11.92 -15.70 26.46
N PRO A 8 10.92 -15.42 27.33
CA PRO A 8 9.74 -14.68 26.92
C PRO A 8 10.15 -13.24 26.59
N ASP A 9 9.68 -12.71 25.45
CA ASP A 9 9.90 -11.31 25.08
C ASP A 9 9.21 -10.44 26.16
N GLY A 10 9.97 -9.60 26.86
CA GLY A 10 9.40 -8.68 27.86
C GLY A 10 8.39 -7.73 27.22
N LEU A 11 7.44 -7.20 28.01
CA LEU A 11 6.40 -6.28 27.50
C LEU A 11 7.01 -5.11 26.71
N LEU A 12 8.13 -4.57 27.19
CA LEU A 12 8.89 -3.52 26.51
C LEU A 12 9.54 -3.99 25.20
N GLU A 13 10.06 -5.22 25.12
CA GLU A 13 10.59 -5.77 23.87
C GLU A 13 9.48 -6.09 22.87
N ARG A 14 8.29 -6.46 23.35
CA ARG A 14 7.12 -6.73 22.53
C ARG A 14 6.56 -5.43 21.93
N VAL A 15 6.42 -4.39 22.75
CA VAL A 15 6.05 -3.03 22.32
C VAL A 15 7.11 -2.45 21.39
N ARG A 16 8.41 -2.60 21.71
CA ARG A 16 9.50 -2.15 20.84
C ARG A 16 9.54 -2.90 19.51
N THR A 17 9.28 -4.20 19.49
CA THR A 17 9.24 -4.98 18.25
C THR A 17 8.01 -4.65 17.42
N TYR A 18 6.91 -4.27 18.07
CA TYR A 18 5.67 -3.84 17.43
C TYR A 18 5.79 -2.43 16.83
N LEU A 19 6.36 -1.48 17.58
CA LEU A 19 6.58 -0.09 17.16
C LEU A 19 7.81 0.06 16.24
N TRP A 20 8.86 -0.75 16.43
CA TRP A 20 10.10 -0.71 15.65
C TRP A 20 10.69 -2.12 15.42
N PRO A 21 10.27 -2.81 14.34
CA PRO A 21 10.77 -4.15 14.08
C PRO A 21 12.29 -4.10 13.84
N ARG A 22 13.06 -4.73 14.74
CA ARG A 22 14.55 -4.83 14.74
C ARG A 22 15.17 -5.14 13.37
N ARG A 23 14.43 -5.82 12.49
CA ARG A 23 14.74 -5.98 11.07
C ARG A 23 13.44 -6.00 10.26
N SER A 24 13.32 -5.03 9.35
CA SER A 24 12.84 -5.24 7.98
C SER A 24 11.43 -4.74 7.62
N PHE A 25 11.27 -3.42 7.58
CA PHE A 25 10.30 -2.77 6.68
C PHE A 25 10.43 -3.32 5.24
N SER A 26 11.67 -3.64 4.82
CA SER A 26 11.98 -4.29 3.54
C SER A 26 11.27 -5.64 3.36
N ARG A 27 11.19 -6.51 4.38
CA ARG A 27 10.47 -7.81 4.27
C ARG A 27 8.96 -7.62 4.17
N SER A 28 8.39 -6.69 4.94
CA SER A 28 6.98 -6.36 4.82
C SER A 28 6.67 -5.83 3.41
N LEU A 29 7.47 -4.87 2.92
CA LEU A 29 7.34 -4.34 1.56
C LEU A 29 7.50 -5.43 0.50
N GLN A 30 8.48 -6.32 0.65
CA GLN A 30 8.67 -7.46 -0.24
C GLN A 30 7.47 -8.42 -0.22
N TYR A 31 6.87 -8.67 0.95
CA TYR A 31 5.68 -9.51 1.07
C TYR A 31 4.47 -8.86 0.39
N PHE A 32 4.21 -7.58 0.67
CA PHE A 32 3.12 -6.82 0.02
C PHE A 32 3.32 -6.77 -1.50
N SER A 33 4.53 -6.45 -1.95
CA SER A 33 4.87 -6.41 -3.38
C SER A 33 4.64 -7.78 -4.04
N LYS A 34 5.14 -8.87 -3.45
CA LYS A 34 4.91 -10.23 -3.95
C LYS A 34 3.43 -10.60 -3.96
N ARG A 35 2.64 -10.14 -2.99
CA ARG A 35 1.19 -10.39 -2.91
C ARG A 35 0.44 -9.63 -4.00
N ILE A 36 0.76 -8.36 -4.21
CA ILE A 36 0.20 -7.52 -5.28
C ILE A 36 0.51 -8.13 -6.65
N LEU A 37 1.77 -8.52 -6.91
CA LEU A 37 2.20 -9.12 -8.17
C LEU A 37 1.56 -10.49 -8.47
N ARG A 38 1.01 -11.17 -7.46
CA ARG A 38 0.30 -12.45 -7.61
C ARG A 38 -1.20 -12.29 -7.83
N LEU A 39 -1.76 -11.07 -7.73
CA LEU A 39 -3.18 -10.83 -7.97
C LEU A 39 -3.54 -11.16 -9.43
N LYS A 40 -4.60 -11.97 -9.60
CA LYS A 40 -5.17 -12.33 -10.90
C LYS A 40 -6.09 -11.19 -11.41
N ALA A 41 -5.53 -10.01 -11.64
CA ALA A 41 -6.26 -8.86 -12.16
C ALA A 41 -5.37 -8.06 -13.13
N THR A 42 -5.97 -7.29 -14.04
CA THR A 42 -5.22 -6.49 -15.03
C THR A 42 -4.27 -5.51 -14.32
N PRO A 43 -3.12 -5.14 -14.95
CA PRO A 43 -2.17 -4.19 -14.35
C PRO A 43 -2.85 -2.87 -13.99
N HIS A 44 -3.78 -2.42 -14.83
CA HIS A 44 -4.60 -1.25 -14.59
C HIS A 44 -5.46 -1.41 -13.34
N ALA A 45 -6.25 -2.49 -13.20
CA ALA A 45 -7.13 -2.67 -12.06
C ALA A 45 -6.35 -2.77 -10.73
N VAL A 46 -5.19 -3.43 -10.73
CA VAL A 46 -4.32 -3.52 -9.54
C VAL A 46 -3.75 -2.15 -9.19
N ALA A 47 -3.21 -1.40 -10.17
CA ALA A 47 -2.67 -0.07 -9.96
C ALA A 47 -3.73 0.92 -9.48
N ALA A 48 -4.92 0.89 -10.08
CA ALA A 48 -6.07 1.70 -9.67
C ALA A 48 -6.48 1.37 -8.23
N GLY A 49 -6.56 0.08 -7.87
CA GLY A 49 -6.83 -0.33 -6.50
C GLY A 49 -5.80 0.22 -5.51
N VAL A 50 -4.49 0.02 -5.76
CA VAL A 50 -3.44 0.56 -4.88
C VAL A 50 -3.54 2.08 -4.74
N ALA A 51 -3.78 2.79 -5.84
CA ALA A 51 -3.94 4.24 -5.84
C ALA A 51 -5.13 4.69 -4.97
N ALA A 52 -6.28 4.02 -5.07
CA ALA A 52 -7.44 4.29 -4.21
C ALA A 52 -7.13 4.05 -2.72
N GLY A 53 -6.39 2.99 -2.40
CA GLY A 53 -5.95 2.71 -1.04
C GLY A 53 -5.02 3.79 -0.47
N VAL A 54 -4.03 4.22 -1.26
CA VAL A 54 -3.09 5.30 -0.90
C VAL A 54 -3.82 6.62 -0.72
N PHE A 55 -4.70 6.98 -1.67
CA PHE A 55 -5.53 8.18 -1.60
C PHE A 55 -6.33 8.21 -0.29
N ALA A 56 -6.98 7.10 0.04
CA ALA A 56 -7.81 7.03 1.22
C ALA A 56 -7.00 7.10 2.54
N SER A 57 -5.74 6.66 2.56
CA SER A 57 -4.90 6.73 3.78
C SER A 57 -4.60 8.15 4.28
N PHE A 58 -4.77 9.17 3.43
CA PHE A 58 -4.67 10.57 3.85
C PHE A 58 -5.90 11.03 4.64
N PHE A 59 -7.00 10.28 4.57
CA PHE A 59 -8.21 10.56 5.32
C PHE A 59 -8.12 9.98 6.75
N PRO A 60 -8.75 10.65 7.73
CA PRO A 60 -8.69 10.25 9.14
C PRO A 60 -9.32 8.87 9.43
N VAL A 61 -8.97 8.28 10.58
CA VAL A 61 -9.29 6.88 10.95
C VAL A 61 -10.81 6.69 11.04
N GLY A 62 -11.29 5.53 10.57
CA GLY A 62 -12.69 5.11 10.60
C GLY A 62 -13.32 5.03 9.22
N PHE A 63 -13.04 6.01 8.35
CA PHE A 63 -13.65 6.09 7.02
C PHE A 63 -12.72 5.72 5.87
N HIS A 64 -11.40 5.72 6.04
CA HIS A 64 -10.47 5.48 4.93
C HIS A 64 -10.65 4.11 4.24
N PHE A 65 -11.06 3.05 4.94
CA PHE A 65 -11.38 1.77 4.26
C PHE A 65 -12.64 1.87 3.40
N ALA A 66 -13.66 2.59 3.87
CA ALA A 66 -14.88 2.84 3.10
C ALA A 66 -14.58 3.75 1.90
N ILE A 67 -13.83 4.83 2.09
CA ILE A 67 -13.38 5.72 1.03
C ILE A 67 -12.54 4.96 0.01
N ALA A 68 -11.59 4.13 0.46
CA ALA A 68 -10.80 3.26 -0.42
C ALA A 68 -11.70 2.35 -1.25
N ALA A 69 -12.71 1.73 -0.65
CA ALA A 69 -13.64 0.84 -1.34
C ALA A 69 -14.50 1.60 -2.37
N ILE A 70 -15.05 2.75 -1.99
CA ILE A 70 -15.88 3.60 -2.87
C ILE A 70 -15.06 4.11 -4.05
N VAL A 71 -13.90 4.71 -3.78
CA VAL A 71 -13.01 5.23 -4.83
C VAL A 71 -12.53 4.10 -5.73
N CYS A 72 -12.14 2.96 -5.15
CA CYS A 72 -11.75 1.77 -5.92
C CYS A 72 -12.89 1.27 -6.82
N TRP A 73 -14.12 1.28 -6.34
CA TRP A 73 -15.29 0.90 -7.14
C TRP A 73 -15.53 1.87 -8.30
N LEU A 74 -15.45 3.18 -8.05
CA LEU A 74 -15.63 4.23 -9.08
C LEU A 74 -14.60 4.13 -10.22
N ILE A 75 -13.35 3.81 -9.91
CA ILE A 75 -12.27 3.69 -10.90
C ILE A 75 -12.13 2.27 -11.47
N ALA A 76 -13.09 1.37 -11.19
CA ALA A 76 -13.03 -0.05 -11.58
C ALA A 76 -11.71 -0.76 -11.17
N GLY A 77 -11.19 -0.40 -10.00
CA GLY A 77 -9.98 -0.97 -9.41
C GLY A 77 -10.21 -2.31 -8.71
N ASN A 78 -9.12 -2.97 -8.36
CA ASN A 78 -9.16 -4.21 -7.58
C ASN A 78 -9.27 -3.91 -6.07
N LEU A 79 -10.38 -4.31 -5.45
CA LEU A 79 -10.66 -4.05 -4.04
C LEU A 79 -9.59 -4.64 -3.09
N VAL A 80 -9.02 -5.81 -3.41
CA VAL A 80 -7.95 -6.40 -2.61
C VAL A 80 -6.69 -5.55 -2.70
N ALA A 81 -6.36 -5.02 -3.88
CA ALA A 81 -5.24 -4.11 -4.05
C ALA A 81 -5.45 -2.79 -3.29
N ALA A 82 -6.69 -2.27 -3.25
CA ALA A 82 -7.05 -1.10 -2.45
C ALA A 82 -6.91 -1.34 -0.95
N ALA A 83 -7.40 -2.47 -0.44
CA ALA A 83 -7.22 -2.85 0.95
C ALA A 83 -5.73 -3.00 1.31
N LEU A 84 -4.91 -3.58 0.43
CA LEU A 84 -3.47 -3.71 0.66
C LEU A 84 -2.77 -2.33 0.68
N GLY A 85 -3.15 -1.42 -0.22
CA GLY A 85 -2.68 -0.04 -0.20
C GLY A 85 -3.06 0.65 1.11
N ALA A 86 -4.35 0.60 1.47
CA ALA A 86 -4.87 1.22 2.68
C ALA A 86 -4.23 0.65 3.97
N VAL A 87 -3.97 -0.66 4.05
CA VAL A 87 -3.29 -1.27 5.22
C VAL A 87 -1.82 -0.89 5.30
N PHE A 88 -1.14 -0.79 4.16
CA PHE A 88 0.29 -0.45 4.14
C PHE A 88 0.53 1.01 4.52
N PHE A 89 -0.28 1.93 3.98
CA PHE A 89 -0.18 3.36 4.23
C PHE A 89 -1.00 3.83 5.45
N GLY A 90 -2.06 3.14 5.83
CA GLY A 90 -2.89 3.42 7.01
C GLY A 90 -2.49 2.58 8.23
N ASN A 91 -1.20 2.53 8.54
CA ASN A 91 -0.67 1.88 9.74
C ASN A 91 -0.61 2.89 10.90
N PRO A 92 -0.85 2.49 12.17
CA PRO A 92 -0.60 3.33 13.35
C PRO A 92 0.71 4.13 13.33
N LEU A 93 1.78 3.57 12.74
CA LEU A 93 3.07 4.24 12.61
C LEU A 93 3.08 5.35 11.55
N THR A 94 2.30 5.21 10.46
CA THR A 94 2.27 6.15 9.34
C THR A 94 1.20 7.24 9.51
N PHE A 95 0.19 7.02 10.35
CA PHE A 95 -0.87 8.01 10.59
C PHE A 95 -0.35 9.38 11.04
N PRO A 96 0.57 9.51 12.03
CA PRO A 96 1.05 10.84 12.45
C PRO A 96 1.69 11.62 11.30
N LEU A 97 2.40 10.92 10.42
CA LEU A 97 3.09 11.53 9.28
C LEU A 97 2.09 11.94 8.18
N LEU A 98 1.18 11.05 7.80
CA LEU A 98 0.19 11.34 6.76
C LEU A 98 -0.76 12.46 7.20
N TRP A 99 -1.19 12.44 8.45
CA TRP A 99 -2.10 13.45 8.98
C TRP A 99 -1.41 14.78 9.22
N GLY A 100 -0.17 14.78 9.69
CA GLY A 100 0.66 15.97 9.75
C GLY A 100 0.79 16.63 8.37
N ALA A 101 1.10 15.84 7.34
CA ALA A 101 1.20 16.32 5.96
C ALA A 101 -0.15 16.85 5.42
N SER A 102 -1.25 16.13 5.63
CA SER A 102 -2.61 16.55 5.26
C SER A 102 -3.00 17.86 5.96
N TRP A 103 -2.71 17.98 7.25
CA TRP A 103 -3.03 19.17 8.03
C TRP A 103 -2.17 20.38 7.63
N GLU A 104 -0.86 20.22 7.44
CA GLU A 104 0.02 21.28 6.95
C GLU A 104 -0.37 21.76 5.56
N THR A 105 -0.64 20.82 4.65
CA THR A 105 -1.07 21.13 3.28
C THR A 105 -2.44 21.82 3.29
N GLY A 106 -3.37 21.35 4.13
CA GLY A 106 -4.68 21.97 4.32
C GLY A 106 -4.58 23.42 4.78
N LYS A 107 -3.77 23.69 5.81
CA LYS A 107 -3.49 25.06 6.28
C LYS A 107 -2.88 25.93 5.19
N LEU A 108 -1.92 25.39 4.44
CA LEU A 108 -1.25 26.11 3.36
C LEU A 108 -2.26 26.49 2.28
N ILE A 109 -3.17 25.58 1.90
CA ILE A 109 -4.22 25.86 0.90
C ILE A 109 -5.24 26.88 1.42
N LEU A 110 -5.64 26.77 2.69
CA LEU A 110 -6.65 27.65 3.30
C LEU A 110 -6.17 29.08 3.58
N HIS A 111 -4.88 29.36 3.31
CA HIS A 111 -4.15 30.63 3.29
C HIS A 111 -4.35 31.69 4.41
N GLU A 112 -5.42 31.73 5.23
CA GLU A 112 -5.58 32.79 6.25
C GLU A 112 -6.74 32.64 7.27
N ARG A 113 -7.37 31.47 7.45
CA ARG A 113 -8.57 31.32 8.31
C ARG A 113 -8.40 30.50 9.61
N LEU A 114 -7.20 30.03 9.95
CA LEU A 114 -6.94 29.33 11.22
C LEU A 114 -5.81 30.03 12.01
N PRO A 115 -5.91 30.15 13.35
CA PRO A 115 -4.90 30.85 14.15
C PRO A 115 -3.49 30.28 13.93
N LYS A 116 -2.50 31.17 13.83
CA LYS A 116 -1.06 30.91 13.58
C LYS A 116 -0.37 29.96 14.58
N HIS A 117 -1.05 29.44 15.59
CA HIS A 117 -0.42 28.73 16.70
C HIS A 117 -0.58 27.21 16.59
N GLY A 118 0.32 26.62 15.79
CA GLY A 118 0.72 25.22 15.89
C GLY A 118 -0.39 24.17 15.77
N PRO A 119 -0.05 22.87 15.76
CA PRO A 119 -1.01 21.87 16.20
C PRO A 119 -1.42 22.32 17.60
N PRO A 120 -2.73 22.39 17.98
CA PRO A 120 -3.05 22.79 19.33
C PRO A 120 -2.23 21.90 20.26
N ALA A 121 -1.50 22.49 21.20
CA ALA A 121 -0.72 21.77 22.21
C ALA A 121 -1.58 20.79 23.03
N GLN A 122 -2.88 20.73 22.75
CA GLN A 122 -3.93 19.84 23.24
C GLN A 122 -4.32 18.72 22.28
N LEU A 123 -3.60 18.43 21.19
CA LEU A 123 -3.88 17.23 20.36
C LEU A 123 -3.78 15.94 21.18
N GLY A 124 -2.87 15.90 22.16
CA GLY A 124 -2.79 14.82 23.15
C GLY A 124 -4.03 14.80 24.07
N ASP A 125 -4.39 15.92 24.67
CA ASP A 125 -5.52 16.03 25.62
C ASP A 125 -6.90 15.83 24.97
N MET A 126 -7.08 16.24 23.71
CA MET A 126 -8.32 16.05 22.95
C MET A 126 -8.51 14.61 22.47
N MET A 127 -7.41 13.86 22.25
CA MET A 127 -7.48 12.42 21.97
C MET A 127 -7.94 11.62 23.20
N HIS A 128 -7.64 12.10 24.41
CA HIS A 128 -8.06 11.46 25.66
C HIS A 128 -9.53 11.72 26.05
N THR A 129 -10.16 12.77 25.53
CA THR A 129 -11.52 13.19 25.93
C THR A 129 -12.66 12.77 24.99
N LEU A 130 -12.39 11.88 24.02
CA LEU A 130 -13.39 11.18 23.17
C LEU A 130 -14.57 12.04 22.65
N SER A 131 -14.35 13.33 22.40
CA SER A 131 -15.39 14.23 21.92
C SER A 131 -15.28 14.40 20.41
N PHE A 132 -15.64 13.35 19.66
CA PHE A 132 -15.60 13.29 18.18
C PHE A 132 -16.28 14.51 17.51
N ALA A 133 -17.32 15.07 18.14
CA ALA A 133 -18.05 16.24 17.63
C ALA A 133 -17.28 17.56 17.74
N LYS A 134 -16.35 17.71 18.70
CA LYS A 134 -15.54 18.94 18.88
C LYS A 134 -14.29 18.98 18.00
N LEU A 135 -13.87 17.84 17.45
CA LEU A 135 -12.71 17.72 16.56
C LEU A 135 -13.06 17.98 15.07
N TRP A 136 -14.35 17.99 14.72
CA TRP A 136 -14.81 18.02 13.33
C TRP A 136 -14.48 19.31 12.59
N HIS A 137 -14.85 20.47 13.12
CA HIS A 137 -14.58 21.75 12.47
C HIS A 137 -13.11 22.21 12.49
N PRO A 138 -12.36 22.14 13.61
CA PRO A 138 -11.01 22.72 13.64
C PRO A 138 -9.91 21.82 13.06
N VAL A 139 -10.12 20.49 12.99
CA VAL A 139 -9.08 19.53 12.62
C VAL A 139 -9.44 18.75 11.37
N LEU A 140 -10.66 18.19 11.29
CA LEU A 140 -11.04 17.34 10.16
C LEU A 140 -11.25 18.14 8.87
N GLU A 141 -11.86 19.33 8.93
CA GLU A 141 -12.09 20.19 7.75
C GLU A 141 -10.80 20.57 7.00
N PRO A 142 -9.78 21.18 7.62
CA PRO A 142 -8.52 21.47 6.93
C PRO A 142 -7.77 20.20 6.50
N MET A 143 -7.84 19.12 7.28
CA MET A 143 -7.22 17.84 6.90
C MET A 143 -7.87 17.23 5.67
N LEU A 144 -9.19 17.30 5.52
CA LEU A 144 -9.88 16.80 4.32
C LEU A 144 -9.46 17.59 3.08
N ILE A 145 -9.36 18.92 3.21
CA ILE A 145 -8.93 19.81 2.12
C ILE A 145 -7.49 19.50 1.70
N GLY A 146 -6.58 19.26 2.64
CA GLY A 146 -5.21 18.87 2.34
C GLY A 146 -5.06 17.41 1.88
N ALA A 147 -5.94 16.51 2.31
CA ALA A 147 -5.92 15.11 1.94
C ALA A 147 -6.28 14.87 0.47
N VAL A 148 -7.15 15.68 -0.13
CA VAL A 148 -7.51 15.56 -1.55
C VAL A 148 -6.31 15.77 -2.49
N PRO A 149 -5.57 16.89 -2.46
CA PRO A 149 -4.43 17.11 -3.34
C PRO A 149 -3.27 16.18 -3.05
N LEU A 150 -2.93 15.95 -1.77
CA LEU A 150 -1.88 14.99 -1.42
C LEU A 150 -2.26 13.57 -1.84
N GLY A 151 -3.48 13.15 -1.53
CA GLY A 151 -4.01 11.84 -1.92
C GLY A 151 -4.00 11.66 -3.43
N LEU A 152 -4.34 12.70 -4.20
CA LEU A 152 -4.28 12.65 -5.67
C LEU A 152 -2.85 12.52 -6.18
N VAL A 153 -1.94 13.35 -5.69
CA VAL A 153 -0.52 13.32 -6.09
C VAL A 153 0.09 11.96 -5.76
N PHE A 154 0.00 11.53 -4.50
CA PHE A 154 0.55 10.24 -4.08
C PHE A 154 -0.19 9.06 -4.73
N GLY A 155 -1.51 9.14 -4.88
CA GLY A 155 -2.31 8.13 -5.58
C GLY A 155 -1.86 7.94 -7.03
N LEU A 156 -1.67 9.01 -7.79
CA LEU A 156 -1.18 8.97 -9.17
C LEU A 156 0.27 8.46 -9.26
N LEU A 157 1.14 8.88 -8.34
CA LEU A 157 2.52 8.38 -8.27
C LEU A 157 2.53 6.85 -8.05
N PHE A 158 1.76 6.37 -7.08
CA PHE A 158 1.68 4.93 -6.78
C PHE A 158 0.95 4.14 -7.87
N TYR A 159 0.00 4.74 -8.57
CA TYR A 159 -0.60 4.17 -9.77
C TYR A 159 0.49 3.89 -10.82
N GLY A 160 1.32 4.89 -11.14
CA GLY A 160 2.40 4.77 -12.11
C GLY A 160 3.41 3.67 -11.73
N ILE A 161 3.91 3.73 -10.49
CA ILE A 161 4.88 2.74 -9.96
C ILE A 161 4.29 1.32 -10.02
N THR A 162 3.06 1.13 -9.55
CA THR A 162 2.41 -0.19 -9.51
C THR A 162 2.15 -0.72 -10.92
N ARG A 163 1.68 0.13 -11.83
CA ARG A 163 1.42 -0.25 -13.23
C ARG A 163 2.71 -0.68 -13.93
N TRP A 164 3.78 0.10 -13.77
CA TRP A 164 5.09 -0.23 -14.31
C TRP A 164 5.63 -1.56 -13.73
N GLY A 165 5.59 -1.73 -12.41
CA GLY A 165 6.03 -2.96 -11.76
C GLY A 165 5.25 -4.21 -12.18
N MET A 166 3.92 -4.08 -12.33
CA MET A 166 3.05 -5.16 -12.82
C MET A 166 3.35 -5.53 -14.28
N ASN A 167 3.59 -4.54 -15.13
CA ASN A 167 3.93 -4.76 -16.54
C ASN A 167 5.28 -5.46 -16.69
N ALA A 168 6.31 -4.96 -16.00
CA ALA A 168 7.64 -5.58 -16.00
C ALA A 168 7.59 -7.04 -15.53
N PHE A 169 6.83 -7.32 -14.46
CA PHE A 169 6.69 -8.68 -13.94
C PHE A 169 5.96 -9.63 -14.91
N ARG A 170 4.91 -9.15 -15.57
CA ARG A 170 4.17 -9.95 -16.55
C ARG A 170 5.00 -10.23 -17.80
N GLU A 171 5.78 -9.26 -18.26
CA GLU A 171 6.68 -9.44 -19.39
C GLU A 171 7.76 -10.48 -19.08
N GLN A 172 8.38 -10.39 -17.89
CA GLN A 172 9.34 -11.40 -17.43
C GLN A 172 8.72 -12.79 -17.32
N ARG A 173 7.49 -12.90 -16.81
CA ARG A 173 6.78 -14.19 -16.74
C ARG A 173 6.50 -14.74 -18.14
N ARG A 174 6.08 -13.90 -19.09
CA ARG A 174 5.81 -14.30 -20.48
C ARG A 174 7.08 -14.83 -21.15
N LYS A 175 8.22 -14.14 -20.98
CA LYS A 175 9.53 -14.59 -21.50
C LYS A 175 9.93 -15.95 -20.93
N ARG A 176 9.83 -16.14 -19.62
CA ARG A 176 10.13 -17.43 -18.95
C ARG A 176 9.23 -18.58 -19.39
N LEU A 177 7.94 -18.31 -19.61
CA LEU A 177 7.00 -19.31 -20.13
C LEU A 177 7.32 -19.68 -21.59
N ALA A 178 7.68 -18.70 -22.42
CA ALA A 178 8.10 -18.94 -23.80
C ALA A 178 9.41 -19.75 -23.88
N GLU A 179 10.38 -19.47 -23.02
CA GLU A 179 11.62 -20.26 -22.91
C GLU A 179 11.35 -21.71 -22.49
N ARG A 180 10.43 -21.94 -21.55
CA ARG A 180 10.03 -23.30 -21.13
C ARG A 180 9.31 -24.06 -22.25
N ALA A 181 8.43 -23.38 -23.00
CA ALA A 181 7.76 -23.98 -24.15
C ALA A 181 8.77 -24.36 -25.25
N ARG A 182 9.77 -23.50 -25.52
CA ARG A 182 10.86 -23.81 -26.47
C ARG A 182 11.69 -25.02 -26.04
N ARG A 183 12.05 -25.10 -24.75
CA ARG A 183 12.78 -26.26 -24.20
C ARG A 183 11.99 -27.57 -24.31
N HIS A 184 10.68 -27.54 -24.02
CA HIS A 184 9.83 -28.72 -24.16
C HIS A 184 9.66 -29.15 -25.63
N GLY A 185 9.51 -28.21 -26.56
CA GLY A 185 9.42 -28.51 -28.00
C GLY A 185 10.72 -29.08 -28.59
N GLN A 186 11.89 -28.69 -28.06
CA GLN A 186 13.18 -29.27 -28.46
C GLN A 186 13.38 -30.69 -27.91
N SER A 187 12.90 -31.00 -26.71
CA SER A 187 12.97 -32.36 -26.15
C SER A 187 12.01 -33.37 -26.79
N SER A 188 10.97 -32.91 -27.49
CA SER A 188 9.98 -33.77 -28.16
C SER A 188 10.32 -34.09 -29.62
N HIS A 189 11.42 -33.57 -30.16
CA HIS A 189 12.00 -34.07 -31.41
C HIS A 189 13.07 -35.12 -31.05
N PRO A 190 12.73 -36.43 -30.96
CA PRO A 190 13.76 -37.44 -30.99
C PRO A 190 14.42 -37.32 -32.35
N THR A 191 15.73 -37.11 -32.36
CA THR A 191 16.58 -37.38 -33.52
C THR A 191 16.44 -38.86 -33.88
N GLY A 192 15.35 -39.19 -34.58
CA GLY A 192 15.21 -40.40 -35.37
C GLY A 192 16.07 -40.26 -36.63
N SER A 193 17.38 -40.16 -36.44
CA SER A 193 18.35 -40.45 -37.50
C SER A 193 18.64 -41.94 -37.39
N ILE A 194 17.77 -42.72 -38.03
CA ILE A 194 18.03 -44.12 -38.34
C ILE A 194 19.23 -44.14 -39.30
N GLY A 195 20.42 -44.28 -38.74
CA GLY A 195 21.65 -44.55 -39.47
C GLY A 195 21.64 -46.00 -39.93
N SER A 196 20.94 -46.26 -41.03
CA SER A 196 21.16 -47.42 -41.88
C SER A 196 22.60 -47.37 -42.41
N ALA A 197 23.44 -48.29 -41.94
CA ALA A 197 24.68 -48.65 -42.62
C ALA A 197 24.78 -50.17 -42.60
N ALA A 198 23.94 -50.79 -43.43
CA ALA A 198 24.24 -52.09 -43.99
C ALA A 198 25.37 -51.92 -45.01
N ARG A 199 26.44 -52.70 -44.81
CA ARG A 199 27.41 -53.28 -45.77
C ARG A 199 28.84 -53.16 -45.29
#